data_AF-A0A9D1YYU0-F1
#
_entry.id   AF-A0A9D1YYU0-F1
#
_cell.length_a   1.000
_cell.length_b   1.000
_cell.length_c   1.000
_cell.angle_alpha   90.00
_cell.angle_beta   90.00
_cell.angle_gamma   90.00
#
_symmetry.space_group_name_H-M   'P 1'
#
loop_
_entity.id
_entity.type
_entity.pdbx_description
1 polymer ?
#
loop_
_entity_poly.entity_id
_entity_poly.type
_entity_poly.pdbx_seq_one_letter_code
_entity_poly.pdbx_strand_id
1 'polypeptide(L)'
;MRTILSTIALFSLCGLCAQEYVPTHGRELPRGELLAYPSAEAAEAADGGDNRYFTRLVEWNLNENRFSTNFTVPFAWANRQVLLHIGQASGEYELRINDREAAYVADGNAPAEFNITKLVHEGRNTVEIRVVQPSPSALLESWKENPEPMLGGIWLLSQPTLRIRDVMTKTRIGENGDATAEVALVIKSEALNPRTSRIHYQLLTPTGENAAAGHKDITLEMRGEDTLRFLARIPANMLWSPELPTQYTLRLKTQHEGRYVEYMELRLGFREIDVKEGRLLLNGQPATLRVREVPGTISENDIAALREQGYNTLKLLPGPVNESFLDFCDGQGLCVIAQAPIDTSRSGDSRQKGGNPSNDPAWQQAYIERAENSYHTTKRHPSVIAFSLATRSANGINLYESYLNMKRFGDQRPFIYPDAGGEWNSDQVVFE
;
A
#
# COMPACT_ATOMS: atom_id res chain seq x y z
N MET A 1 65.96 -10.29 -2.03
CA MET A 1 65.74 -11.29 -0.96
C MET A 1 65.12 -10.62 0.24
N ARG A 2 63.88 -11.02 0.59
CA ARG A 2 63.38 -11.31 1.96
C ARG A 2 63.57 -10.19 3.00
N THR A 3 62.54 -9.58 3.58
CA THR A 3 61.38 -10.20 4.23
C THR A 3 60.18 -9.25 4.32
N ILE A 4 58.99 -9.86 4.19
CA ILE A 4 57.64 -9.30 4.37
C ILE A 4 57.16 -9.74 5.77
N LEU A 5 56.18 -9.01 6.33
CA LEU A 5 55.03 -9.47 7.15
C LEU A 5 54.97 -9.06 8.64
N SER A 6 53.77 -8.54 8.96
CA SER A 6 53.02 -8.68 10.21
C SER A 6 53.02 -7.51 11.21
N THR A 7 52.22 -6.48 10.93
CA THR A 7 51.59 -5.68 12.01
C THR A 7 50.20 -5.08 11.66
N ILE A 8 49.49 -5.61 10.64
CA ILE A 8 48.09 -5.20 10.34
C ILE A 8 47.12 -6.36 10.62
N ALA A 9 47.23 -6.96 11.81
CA ALA A 9 46.29 -7.97 12.27
C ALA A 9 46.14 -7.86 13.78
N LEU A 10 45.46 -6.81 14.26
CA LEU A 10 44.76 -6.80 15.55
C LEU A 10 43.84 -5.56 15.68
N PHE A 11 42.93 -5.40 14.72
CA PHE A 11 41.71 -4.57 14.88
C PHE A 11 40.50 -5.37 14.37
N SER A 12 40.46 -6.65 14.74
CA SER A 12 39.25 -7.45 14.68
C SER A 12 38.99 -7.92 16.11
N LEU A 13 38.03 -7.26 16.76
CA LEU A 13 37.15 -7.73 17.83
C LEU A 13 36.59 -6.49 18.55
N CYS A 14 35.27 -6.36 18.54
CA CYS A 14 34.46 -5.26 19.09
C CYS A 14 34.33 -4.01 18.20
N GLY A 15 34.04 -4.22 16.91
CA GLY A 15 33.20 -3.27 16.18
C GLY A 15 31.76 -3.53 16.57
N LEU A 16 31.20 -2.71 17.47
CA LEU A 16 29.78 -2.39 17.43
C LEU A 16 29.54 -1.74 16.05
N CYS A 17 29.30 -2.55 15.02
CA CYS A 17 28.75 -2.03 13.79
C CYS A 17 27.39 -1.47 14.18
N ALA A 18 27.30 -0.14 14.29
CA ALA A 18 26.02 0.53 14.24
C ALA A 18 25.35 0.01 12.96
N GLN A 19 24.31 -0.79 13.12
CA GLN A 19 23.57 -1.31 11.99
C GLN A 19 22.81 -0.12 11.41
N GLU A 20 23.39 0.51 10.40
CA GLU A 20 22.73 1.59 9.68
C GLU A 20 21.54 0.99 8.95
N TYR A 21 20.33 1.39 9.37
CA TYR A 21 19.12 1.14 8.63
C TYR A 21 19.30 1.65 7.19
N VAL A 22 19.10 0.76 6.20
CA VAL A 22 19.16 1.12 4.79
C VAL A 22 17.74 1.49 4.35
N PRO A 23 17.46 2.76 4.00
CA PRO A 23 16.14 3.13 3.52
C PRO A 23 15.81 2.46 2.19
N THR A 24 14.53 2.20 1.96
CA THR A 24 14.07 1.69 0.67
C THR A 24 14.41 2.65 -0.48
N HIS A 25 14.89 2.10 -1.60
CA HIS A 25 15.16 2.85 -2.83
C HIS A 25 14.77 2.06 -4.08
N GLY A 26 14.59 2.77 -5.20
CA GLY A 26 14.33 2.15 -6.51
C GLY A 26 12.87 1.72 -6.76
N ARG A 27 11.97 1.96 -5.80
CA ARG A 27 10.52 1.70 -5.95
C ARG A 27 9.73 2.93 -6.41
N GLU A 28 8.54 2.68 -6.94
CA GLU A 28 7.49 3.67 -7.14
C GLU A 28 6.85 4.08 -5.80
N LEU A 29 6.18 5.23 -5.79
CA LEU A 29 5.41 5.67 -4.62
C LEU A 29 4.33 4.62 -4.29
N PRO A 30 4.18 4.23 -3.01
CA PRO A 30 3.23 3.20 -2.63
C PRO A 30 1.79 3.60 -2.96
N ARG A 31 0.98 2.58 -3.28
CA ARG A 31 -0.43 2.68 -3.65
C ARG A 31 -1.11 1.33 -3.41
N GLY A 32 -2.43 1.33 -3.32
CA GLY A 32 -3.24 0.09 -3.39
C GLY A 32 -3.20 -0.52 -4.79
N GLU A 33 -3.74 -1.74 -4.92
CA GLU A 33 -3.70 -2.46 -6.19
C GLU A 33 -4.48 -1.73 -7.30
N LEU A 34 -3.89 -1.64 -8.49
CA LEU A 34 -4.52 -1.06 -9.68
C LEU A 34 -4.06 -1.80 -10.93
N LEU A 35 -4.98 -2.56 -11.52
CA LEU A 35 -4.73 -3.37 -12.71
C LEU A 35 -5.17 -2.67 -13.98
N ALA A 36 -4.35 -2.79 -15.02
CA ALA A 36 -4.64 -2.29 -16.36
C ALA A 36 -5.00 -3.44 -17.31
N TYR A 37 -6.03 -3.22 -18.11
CA TYR A 37 -6.61 -4.21 -19.02
C TYR A 37 -6.55 -3.75 -20.48
N PRO A 38 -6.58 -4.69 -21.44
CA PRO A 38 -6.53 -4.38 -22.87
C PRO A 38 -7.85 -3.89 -23.46
N SER A 39 -8.99 -4.19 -22.82
CA SER A 39 -10.32 -3.77 -23.28
C SER A 39 -11.27 -3.55 -22.08
N ALA A 40 -12.44 -2.99 -22.36
CA ALA A 40 -13.46 -2.79 -21.34
C ALA A 40 -14.04 -4.13 -20.84
N GLU A 41 -14.23 -5.08 -21.75
CA GLU A 41 -14.76 -6.42 -21.44
C GLU A 41 -13.80 -7.20 -20.54
N ALA A 42 -12.48 -7.08 -20.80
CA ALA A 42 -11.46 -7.70 -19.96
C ALA A 42 -11.40 -7.05 -18.56
N ALA A 43 -11.59 -5.73 -18.47
CA ALA A 43 -11.65 -5.03 -17.18
C ALA A 43 -12.90 -5.42 -16.38
N GLU A 44 -14.05 -5.55 -17.04
CA GLU A 44 -15.33 -5.93 -16.42
C GLU A 44 -15.37 -7.39 -15.97
N ALA A 45 -14.74 -8.29 -16.74
CA ALA A 45 -14.61 -9.68 -16.33
C ALA A 45 -13.81 -9.83 -15.03
N ALA A 46 -12.89 -8.89 -14.76
CA ALA A 46 -12.05 -8.82 -13.58
C ALA A 46 -11.49 -10.20 -13.17
N ASP A 47 -11.19 -11.06 -14.14
CA ASP A 47 -10.86 -12.47 -13.92
C ASP A 47 -9.53 -12.65 -13.15
N GLY A 48 -8.83 -11.53 -12.91
CA GLY A 48 -7.49 -11.47 -12.37
C GLY A 48 -6.51 -12.26 -13.23
N GLY A 49 -6.89 -12.76 -14.39
CA GLY A 49 -6.12 -13.68 -15.20
C GLY A 49 -4.95 -12.97 -15.88
N ASP A 50 -3.98 -13.79 -16.31
CA ASP A 50 -2.96 -13.31 -17.23
C ASP A 50 -3.65 -12.77 -18.49
N ASN A 51 -3.24 -11.56 -18.88
CA ASN A 51 -3.81 -10.89 -20.04
C ASN A 51 -2.70 -10.17 -20.81
N ARG A 52 -3.08 -9.45 -21.88
CA ARG A 52 -2.11 -8.77 -22.76
C ARG A 52 -1.17 -7.79 -22.01
N TYR A 53 -1.59 -7.23 -20.89
CA TYR A 53 -0.83 -6.24 -20.11
C TYR A 53 -0.49 -6.70 -18.69
N PHE A 54 -0.80 -7.93 -18.32
CA PHE A 54 -0.59 -8.45 -16.97
C PHE A 54 -0.10 -9.89 -17.03
N THR A 55 0.91 -10.23 -16.24
CA THR A 55 1.47 -11.58 -16.18
C THR A 55 1.93 -11.92 -14.78
N ARG A 56 1.41 -12.99 -14.20
CA ARG A 56 1.88 -13.49 -12.89
C ARG A 56 3.19 -14.26 -13.01
N LEU A 57 4.03 -14.13 -12.00
CA LEU A 57 5.25 -14.93 -11.84
C LEU A 57 5.01 -15.95 -10.73
N VAL A 58 4.68 -17.18 -11.12
CA VAL A 58 4.29 -18.25 -10.18
C VAL A 58 5.38 -19.31 -9.98
N GLU A 59 6.27 -19.49 -10.95
CA GLU A 59 7.35 -20.47 -10.88
C GLU A 59 8.65 -19.80 -10.42
N TRP A 60 9.16 -20.21 -9.27
CA TRP A 60 10.38 -19.64 -8.67
C TRP A 60 11.39 -20.73 -8.32
N ASN A 61 12.65 -20.47 -8.65
CA ASN A 61 13.76 -21.26 -8.12
C ASN A 61 14.25 -20.62 -6.84
N LEU A 62 14.17 -21.35 -5.73
CA LEU A 62 14.69 -20.93 -4.44
C LEU A 62 16.07 -21.58 -4.20
N ASN A 63 17.07 -20.74 -3.97
CA ASN A 63 18.38 -21.16 -3.50
C ASN A 63 18.73 -20.37 -2.23
N GLU A 64 18.67 -21.02 -1.08
CA GLU A 64 18.79 -20.40 0.25
C GLU A 64 17.78 -19.25 0.41
N ASN A 65 18.22 -17.99 0.31
CA ASN A 65 17.40 -16.79 0.41
C ASN A 65 17.22 -16.04 -0.91
N ARG A 66 17.58 -16.66 -2.04
CA ARG A 66 17.46 -16.08 -3.39
C ARG A 66 16.35 -16.78 -4.17
N PHE A 67 15.38 -15.99 -4.60
CA PHE A 67 14.33 -16.38 -5.52
C PHE A 67 14.68 -15.89 -6.90
N SER A 68 14.69 -16.77 -7.89
CA SER A 68 14.96 -16.39 -9.28
C SER A 68 14.01 -17.05 -10.26
N THR A 69 13.62 -16.29 -11.29
CA THR A 69 12.83 -16.83 -12.39
C THR A 69 13.09 -16.05 -13.69
N ASN A 70 12.60 -16.60 -14.79
CA ASN A 70 12.59 -15.94 -16.08
C ASN A 70 11.20 -15.41 -16.36
N PHE A 71 11.12 -14.29 -17.08
CA PHE A 71 9.87 -13.77 -17.60
C PHE A 71 10.06 -13.25 -19.02
N THR A 72 8.96 -13.11 -19.75
CA THR A 72 9.00 -12.60 -21.13
C THR A 72 8.29 -11.25 -21.20
N VAL A 73 8.97 -10.25 -21.76
CA VAL A 73 8.37 -8.97 -22.13
C VAL A 73 7.93 -9.07 -23.60
N PRO A 74 6.63 -9.11 -23.90
CA PRO A 74 6.15 -9.24 -25.28
C PRO A 74 6.35 -7.94 -26.07
N PHE A 75 6.46 -8.04 -27.39
CA PHE A 75 6.51 -6.88 -28.30
C PHE A 75 5.35 -5.88 -28.07
N ALA A 76 4.19 -6.37 -27.63
CA ALA A 76 3.03 -5.54 -27.30
C ALA A 76 3.30 -4.50 -26.18
N TRP A 77 4.38 -4.67 -25.40
CA TRP A 77 4.80 -3.74 -24.35
C TRP A 77 5.82 -2.70 -24.85
N ALA A 78 6.18 -2.72 -26.13
CA ALA A 78 7.02 -1.68 -26.72
C ALA A 78 6.42 -0.29 -26.50
N ASN A 79 7.26 0.68 -26.10
CA ASN A 79 6.86 2.06 -25.75
C ASN A 79 5.85 2.19 -24.58
N ARG A 80 5.74 1.15 -23.76
CA ARG A 80 4.97 1.13 -22.52
C ARG A 80 5.91 1.01 -21.32
N GLN A 81 5.39 1.28 -20.14
CA GLN A 81 6.09 1.07 -18.88
C GLN A 81 5.89 -0.37 -18.43
N VAL A 82 6.96 -1.03 -18.02
CA VAL A 82 6.96 -2.36 -17.42
C VAL A 82 7.15 -2.19 -15.92
N LEU A 83 6.09 -2.50 -15.17
CA LEU A 83 6.07 -2.44 -13.72
C LEU A 83 6.14 -3.84 -13.14
N LEU A 84 6.99 -4.06 -12.14
CA LEU A 84 7.00 -5.27 -11.33
C LEU A 84 6.31 -4.95 -10.00
N HIS A 85 5.36 -5.77 -9.60
CA HIS A 85 4.72 -5.72 -8.29
C HIS A 85 5.19 -6.90 -7.44
N ILE A 86 5.55 -6.64 -6.19
CA ILE A 86 5.83 -7.66 -5.17
C ILE A 86 4.90 -7.41 -3.99
N GLY A 87 4.00 -8.35 -3.72
CA GLY A 87 2.96 -8.16 -2.70
C GLY A 87 3.50 -8.16 -1.26
N GLN A 88 4.55 -8.93 -1.00
CA GLN A 88 5.25 -8.98 0.28
C GLN A 88 6.53 -9.83 0.17
N ALA A 89 7.38 -9.74 1.18
CA ALA A 89 8.49 -10.63 1.45
C ALA A 89 8.60 -10.88 2.97
N SER A 90 9.15 -12.03 3.37
CA SER A 90 9.27 -12.36 4.81
C SER A 90 10.24 -11.46 5.58
N GLY A 91 11.07 -10.68 4.90
CA GLY A 91 11.95 -9.66 5.46
C GLY A 91 12.35 -8.63 4.39
N GLU A 92 13.37 -7.84 4.68
CA GLU A 92 13.96 -6.90 3.72
C GLU A 92 14.51 -7.64 2.49
N TYR A 93 14.54 -6.99 1.33
CA TYR A 93 14.99 -7.66 0.11
C TYR A 93 15.69 -6.75 -0.90
N GLU A 94 16.62 -7.36 -1.64
CA GLU A 94 17.30 -6.78 -2.79
C GLU A 94 16.62 -7.29 -4.08
N LEU A 95 16.31 -6.40 -5.01
CA LEU A 95 15.76 -6.73 -6.32
C LEU A 95 16.79 -6.52 -7.42
N ARG A 96 16.96 -7.51 -8.29
CA ARG A 96 17.77 -7.43 -9.50
C ARG A 96 16.98 -7.83 -10.74
N ILE A 97 17.20 -7.13 -11.84
CA ILE A 97 16.63 -7.42 -13.16
C ILE A 97 17.79 -7.54 -14.15
N ASN A 98 17.88 -8.66 -14.88
CA ASN A 98 18.97 -8.92 -15.83
C ASN A 98 20.36 -8.64 -15.22
N ASP A 99 20.61 -9.19 -14.03
CA ASP A 99 21.84 -9.05 -13.25
C ASP A 99 22.22 -7.60 -12.85
N ARG A 100 21.29 -6.65 -12.95
CA ARG A 100 21.48 -5.26 -12.49
C ARG A 100 20.62 -5.00 -11.26
N GLU A 101 21.18 -4.30 -10.28
CA GLU A 101 20.42 -3.84 -9.11
C GLU A 101 19.31 -2.88 -9.55
N ALA A 102 18.10 -3.16 -9.07
CA ALA A 102 16.91 -2.37 -9.35
C ALA A 102 16.45 -1.60 -8.09
N ALA A 103 16.45 -2.26 -6.94
CA ALA A 103 15.91 -1.70 -5.70
C ALA A 103 16.39 -2.45 -4.45
N TYR A 104 16.25 -1.78 -3.31
CA TYR A 104 16.28 -2.35 -1.97
C TYR A 104 14.99 -1.97 -1.25
N VAL A 105 14.35 -2.91 -0.54
CA VAL A 105 13.13 -2.66 0.21
C VAL A 105 13.30 -3.08 1.67
N ALA A 106 13.13 -2.10 2.56
CA ALA A 106 13.34 -2.22 4.00
C ALA A 106 12.07 -2.62 4.78
N ASP A 107 10.90 -2.60 4.12
CA ASP A 107 9.62 -3.06 4.64
C ASP A 107 9.05 -4.15 3.73
N GLY A 108 9.29 -5.41 4.10
CA GLY A 108 8.77 -6.57 3.37
C GLY A 108 7.27 -6.82 3.56
N ASN A 109 6.61 -6.14 4.49
CA ASN A 109 5.21 -6.45 4.83
C ASN A 109 4.20 -5.69 3.96
N ALA A 110 4.65 -4.68 3.20
CA ALA A 110 3.81 -3.90 2.32
C ALA A 110 4.09 -4.23 0.84
N PRO A 111 3.07 -4.17 -0.03
CA PRO A 111 3.30 -4.30 -1.45
C PRO A 111 4.17 -3.16 -1.98
N ALA A 112 5.07 -3.50 -2.90
CA ALA A 112 5.97 -2.55 -3.55
C ALA A 112 5.95 -2.74 -5.06
N GLU A 113 6.03 -1.61 -5.78
CA GLU A 113 6.08 -1.61 -7.24
C GLU A 113 7.37 -0.95 -7.74
N PHE A 114 7.87 -1.42 -8.88
CA PHE A 114 9.12 -0.97 -9.48
C PHE A 114 8.93 -0.74 -10.97
N ASN A 115 9.28 0.46 -11.47
CA ASN A 115 9.34 0.69 -12.91
C ASN A 115 10.66 0.15 -13.46
N ILE A 116 10.62 -1.09 -13.98
CA ILE A 116 11.79 -1.82 -14.47
C ILE A 116 12.03 -1.62 -15.98
N THR A 117 11.30 -0.71 -16.62
CA THR A 117 11.36 -0.45 -18.08
C THR A 117 12.78 -0.28 -18.61
N LYS A 118 13.67 0.37 -17.85
CA LYS A 118 15.07 0.61 -18.25
C LYS A 118 16.00 -0.59 -18.06
N LEU A 119 15.55 -1.62 -17.34
CA LEU A 119 16.33 -2.80 -16.98
C LEU A 119 15.95 -4.01 -17.83
N VAL A 120 14.80 -3.96 -18.51
CA VAL A 120 14.30 -5.04 -19.36
C VAL A 120 14.55 -4.78 -20.85
N HIS A 121 14.43 -5.85 -21.64
CA HIS A 121 14.40 -5.82 -23.09
C HIS A 121 13.26 -6.70 -23.61
N GLU A 122 12.89 -6.55 -24.88
CA GLU A 122 11.91 -7.44 -25.51
C GLU A 122 12.40 -8.90 -25.49
N GLY A 123 11.49 -9.83 -25.20
CA GLY A 123 11.82 -11.25 -25.08
C GLY A 123 12.15 -11.65 -23.64
N ARG A 124 13.08 -12.58 -23.48
CA ARG A 124 13.37 -13.24 -22.19
C ARG A 124 14.24 -12.36 -21.30
N ASN A 125 13.80 -12.18 -20.05
CA ASN A 125 14.48 -11.45 -18.99
C ASN A 125 14.58 -12.30 -17.73
N THR A 126 15.45 -11.91 -16.81
CA THR A 126 15.58 -12.54 -15.48
C THR A 126 15.19 -11.57 -14.37
N VAL A 127 14.59 -12.11 -13.31
CA VAL A 127 14.39 -11.43 -12.04
C VAL A 127 15.02 -12.28 -10.93
N GLU A 128 15.76 -11.62 -10.05
CA GLU A 128 16.26 -12.21 -8.81
C GLU A 128 15.83 -11.32 -7.64
N ILE A 129 15.28 -11.94 -6.59
CA ILE A 129 14.93 -11.30 -5.33
C ILE A 129 15.68 -12.04 -4.23
N ARG A 130 16.51 -11.31 -3.47
CA ARG A 130 17.24 -11.87 -2.33
C ARG A 130 16.67 -11.33 -1.04
N VAL A 131 16.10 -12.20 -0.21
CA VAL A 131 15.63 -11.84 1.13
C VAL A 131 16.83 -11.73 2.07
N VAL A 132 17.02 -10.58 2.71
CA VAL A 132 18.16 -10.31 3.59
C VAL A 132 17.99 -11.11 4.89
N GLN A 133 19.02 -11.87 5.25
CA GLN A 133 19.03 -12.67 6.48
C GLN A 133 20.38 -12.54 7.21
N PRO A 134 20.39 -12.23 8.53
CA PRO A 134 19.24 -11.80 9.32
C PRO A 134 18.71 -10.43 8.86
N SER A 135 17.40 -10.18 9.03
CA SER A 135 16.78 -8.90 8.64
C SER A 135 17.28 -7.77 9.56
N PRO A 136 17.87 -6.68 9.04
CA PRO A 136 18.23 -5.52 9.84
C PRO A 136 17.08 -4.97 10.70
N SER A 137 15.87 -4.95 10.15
CA SER A 137 14.63 -4.46 10.78
C SER A 137 13.99 -5.42 11.79
N ALA A 138 14.60 -6.58 12.09
CA ALA A 138 14.01 -7.61 12.95
C ALA A 138 13.58 -7.09 14.34
N LEU A 139 14.24 -6.03 14.85
CA LEU A 139 13.89 -5.38 16.12
C LEU A 139 12.52 -4.71 16.08
N LEU A 140 12.05 -4.27 14.91
CA LEU A 140 10.74 -3.68 14.69
C LEU A 140 9.66 -4.74 14.43
N GLU A 141 10.07 -5.99 14.25
CA GLU A 141 9.20 -7.08 13.79
C GLU A 141 9.17 -8.22 14.81
N SER A 142 8.95 -7.89 16.10
CA SER A 142 9.02 -8.82 17.23
C SER A 142 8.05 -10.01 17.14
N TRP A 143 7.03 -9.95 16.27
CA TRP A 143 6.12 -11.07 16.00
C TRP A 143 6.75 -12.16 15.12
N LYS A 144 7.84 -11.87 14.40
CA LYS A 144 8.58 -12.84 13.57
C LYS A 144 9.68 -13.49 14.39
N GLU A 145 9.82 -14.81 14.26
CA GLU A 145 10.94 -15.56 14.85
C GLU A 145 11.55 -16.44 13.77
N ASN A 146 12.80 -16.14 13.39
CA ASN A 146 13.56 -16.85 12.36
C ASN A 146 12.73 -17.15 11.09
N PRO A 147 12.13 -16.13 10.46
CA PRO A 147 11.25 -16.36 9.32
C PRO A 147 12.01 -16.99 8.15
N GLU A 148 11.44 -18.05 7.58
CA GLU A 148 11.95 -18.62 6.33
C GLU A 148 11.81 -17.59 5.18
N PRO A 149 12.71 -17.58 4.19
CA PRO A 149 12.53 -16.77 3.00
C PRO A 149 11.19 -17.10 2.32
N MET A 150 10.36 -16.09 2.10
CA MET A 150 9.06 -16.24 1.43
C MET A 150 8.76 -14.95 0.66
N LEU A 151 8.08 -15.09 -0.48
CA LEU A 151 7.54 -13.99 -1.27
C LEU A 151 6.02 -14.12 -1.39
N GLY A 152 5.34 -12.99 -1.43
CA GLY A 152 3.93 -12.89 -1.77
C GLY A 152 3.68 -13.02 -3.27
N GLY A 153 2.45 -12.70 -3.69
CA GLY A 153 2.11 -12.63 -5.11
C GLY A 153 3.03 -11.66 -5.85
N ILE A 154 3.56 -12.08 -6.99
CA ILE A 154 4.43 -11.27 -7.85
C ILE A 154 3.87 -11.29 -9.26
N TRP A 155 3.82 -10.12 -9.89
CA TRP A 155 3.36 -9.99 -11.27
C TRP A 155 4.00 -8.80 -11.96
N LEU A 156 3.92 -8.84 -13.29
CA LEU A 156 4.28 -7.75 -14.17
C LEU A 156 3.03 -7.08 -14.70
N LEU A 157 3.07 -5.75 -14.80
CA LEU A 157 2.02 -4.92 -15.37
C LEU A 157 2.60 -4.00 -16.43
N SER A 158 1.90 -3.87 -17.56
CA SER A 158 2.24 -2.93 -18.62
C SER A 158 1.25 -1.77 -18.70
N GLN A 159 1.72 -0.57 -18.36
CA GLN A 159 0.94 0.66 -18.46
C GLN A 159 1.45 1.57 -19.59
N PRO A 160 0.61 2.41 -20.21
CA PRO A 160 1.06 3.41 -21.17
C PRO A 160 2.09 4.37 -20.55
N THR A 161 2.84 5.07 -21.40
CA THR A 161 3.85 6.04 -20.95
C THR A 161 3.24 7.18 -20.11
N LEU A 162 2.05 7.65 -20.47
CA LEU A 162 1.21 8.49 -19.62
C LEU A 162 0.11 7.59 -19.05
N ARG A 163 0.16 7.33 -17.75
CA ARG A 163 -0.66 6.32 -17.05
C ARG A 163 -1.36 6.90 -15.84
N ILE A 164 -2.45 6.27 -15.45
CA ILE A 164 -3.06 6.48 -14.14
C ILE A 164 -2.19 5.76 -13.11
N ARG A 165 -1.54 6.54 -12.23
CA ARG A 165 -0.68 6.04 -11.15
C ARG A 165 -1.52 5.65 -9.94
N ASP A 166 -2.48 6.47 -9.52
CA ASP A 166 -3.23 6.22 -8.28
C ASP A 166 -4.63 6.82 -8.39
N VAL A 167 -5.55 6.31 -7.57
CA VAL A 167 -6.92 6.79 -7.46
C VAL A 167 -7.23 7.07 -6.01
N MET A 168 -7.62 8.31 -5.72
CA MET A 168 -7.98 8.75 -4.38
C MET A 168 -9.42 9.23 -4.35
N THR A 169 -10.09 9.03 -3.23
CA THR A 169 -11.45 9.49 -3.00
C THR A 169 -11.52 10.39 -1.77
N LYS A 170 -12.37 11.40 -1.84
CA LYS A 170 -12.73 12.22 -0.69
C LYS A 170 -14.23 12.45 -0.73
N THR A 171 -14.91 12.16 0.37
CA THR A 171 -16.35 12.38 0.48
C THR A 171 -16.58 13.49 1.49
N ARG A 172 -17.46 14.43 1.16
CA ARG A 172 -17.94 15.45 2.10
C ARG A 172 -19.46 15.42 2.14
N ILE A 173 -20.03 15.43 3.34
CA ILE A 173 -21.47 15.52 3.54
C ILE A 173 -21.86 16.99 3.68
N GLY A 174 -22.85 17.42 2.89
CA GLY A 174 -23.44 18.75 2.97
C GLY A 174 -24.49 18.86 4.08
N GLU A 175 -24.87 20.09 4.44
CA GLU A 175 -25.85 20.35 5.51
C GLU A 175 -27.23 19.74 5.23
N ASN A 176 -27.58 19.56 3.96
CA ASN A 176 -28.84 18.96 3.52
C ASN A 176 -28.79 17.41 3.50
N GLY A 177 -27.68 16.81 3.91
CA GLY A 177 -27.46 15.36 3.93
C GLY A 177 -26.97 14.77 2.60
N ASP A 178 -26.96 15.53 1.50
CA ASP A 178 -26.36 15.07 0.25
C ASP A 178 -24.83 15.05 0.38
N ALA A 179 -24.21 13.98 -0.10
CA ALA A 179 -22.77 13.88 -0.14
C ALA A 179 -22.23 14.26 -1.52
N THR A 180 -21.07 14.91 -1.53
CA THR A 180 -20.26 15.10 -2.74
C THR A 180 -19.02 14.25 -2.60
N ALA A 181 -18.84 13.33 -3.54
CA ALA A 181 -17.62 12.55 -3.68
C ALA A 181 -16.71 13.22 -4.72
N GLU A 182 -15.50 13.54 -4.32
CA GLU A 182 -14.40 13.85 -5.21
C GLU A 182 -13.61 12.58 -5.51
N VAL A 183 -13.44 12.30 -6.80
CA VAL A 183 -12.52 11.26 -7.28
C VAL A 183 -11.35 11.95 -7.95
N ALA A 184 -10.15 11.65 -7.45
CA ALA A 184 -8.89 12.21 -7.91
C ALA A 184 -8.06 11.10 -8.58
N LEU A 185 -7.74 11.29 -9.86
CA LEU A 185 -6.90 10.40 -10.65
C LEU A 185 -5.50 11.04 -10.73
N VAL A 186 -4.51 10.40 -10.10
CA VAL A 186 -3.11 10.82 -10.17
C VAL A 186 -2.53 10.26 -11.46
N ILE A 187 -2.02 11.12 -12.33
CA ILE A 187 -1.57 10.75 -13.67
C ILE A 187 -0.10 11.08 -13.78
N LYS A 188 0.69 10.07 -14.16
CA LYS A 188 2.14 10.16 -14.27
C LYS A 188 2.58 9.91 -15.69
N SER A 189 3.48 10.75 -16.19
CA SER A 189 4.12 10.60 -17.49
C SER A 189 5.58 10.16 -17.32
N GLU A 190 6.04 9.24 -18.15
CA GLU A 190 7.47 8.91 -18.31
C GLU A 190 8.04 9.46 -19.63
N ALA A 191 7.25 10.26 -20.35
CA ALA A 191 7.65 10.84 -21.62
C ALA A 191 8.77 11.86 -21.44
N LEU A 192 9.67 11.92 -22.43
CA LEU A 192 10.77 12.89 -22.50
C LEU A 192 10.36 14.24 -23.13
N ASN A 193 9.09 14.36 -23.46
CA ASN A 193 8.49 15.54 -24.07
C ASN A 193 7.05 15.68 -23.57
N PRO A 194 6.46 16.88 -23.63
CA PRO A 194 5.07 17.08 -23.25
C PRO A 194 4.15 16.12 -24.00
N ARG A 195 3.21 15.51 -23.29
CA ARG A 195 2.20 14.62 -23.87
C ARG A 195 0.82 14.93 -23.34
N THR A 196 -0.14 14.88 -24.24
CA THR A 196 -1.56 15.04 -23.94
C THR A 196 -2.26 13.70 -24.07
N SER A 197 -3.10 13.38 -23.10
CA SER A 197 -4.03 12.24 -23.14
C SER A 197 -5.40 12.67 -22.64
N ARG A 198 -6.43 12.00 -23.14
CA ARG A 198 -7.80 12.15 -22.68
C ARG A 198 -8.15 11.00 -21.75
N ILE A 199 -8.60 11.32 -20.54
CA ILE A 199 -9.05 10.32 -19.57
C ILE A 199 -10.57 10.33 -19.55
N HIS A 200 -11.17 9.21 -19.92
CA HIS A 200 -12.60 8.97 -19.77
C HIS A 200 -12.86 8.30 -18.43
N TYR A 201 -13.90 8.73 -17.74
CA TYR A 201 -14.34 8.17 -16.48
C TYR A 201 -15.84 7.89 -16.52
N GLN A 202 -16.23 6.80 -15.87
CA GLN A 202 -17.61 6.42 -15.66
C GLN A 202 -17.72 5.80 -14.27
N LEU A 203 -18.44 6.46 -13.37
CA LEU A 203 -18.76 5.99 -12.03
C LEU A 203 -20.18 5.42 -12.06
N LEU A 204 -20.31 4.12 -11.83
CA LEU A 204 -21.56 3.39 -11.85
C LEU A 204 -22.07 3.13 -10.43
N THR A 205 -23.37 3.30 -10.23
CA THR A 205 -24.08 2.85 -9.05
C THR A 205 -24.06 1.30 -8.95
N PRO A 206 -24.42 0.72 -7.80
CA PRO A 206 -24.60 -0.74 -7.68
C PRO A 206 -25.63 -1.31 -8.68
N THR A 207 -26.59 -0.51 -9.12
CA THR A 207 -27.61 -0.89 -10.12
C THR A 207 -27.11 -0.78 -11.57
N GLY A 208 -25.88 -0.27 -11.78
CA GLY A 208 -25.29 -0.08 -13.11
C GLY A 208 -25.64 1.24 -13.78
N GLU A 209 -26.30 2.17 -13.07
CA GLU A 209 -26.63 3.50 -13.58
C GLU A 209 -25.43 4.45 -13.45
N ASN A 210 -25.36 5.48 -14.28
CA ASN A 210 -24.28 6.47 -14.21
C ASN A 210 -24.51 7.45 -13.04
N ALA A 211 -23.65 7.38 -12.01
CA ALA A 211 -23.56 8.41 -10.98
C ALA A 211 -22.77 9.63 -11.47
N ALA A 212 -21.73 9.42 -12.27
CA ALA A 212 -21.01 10.45 -12.99
C ALA A 212 -20.32 9.86 -14.22
N ALA A 213 -20.28 10.59 -15.33
CA ALA A 213 -19.53 10.16 -16.51
C ALA A 213 -19.01 11.38 -17.27
N GLY A 214 -17.85 11.23 -17.90
CA GLY A 214 -17.26 12.31 -18.68
C GLY A 214 -15.86 11.98 -19.17
N HIS A 215 -15.17 13.01 -19.62
CA HIS A 215 -13.76 12.94 -19.95
C HIS A 215 -13.08 14.26 -19.63
N LYS A 216 -11.77 14.23 -19.40
CA LYS A 216 -10.93 15.44 -19.36
C LYS A 216 -9.61 15.18 -20.07
N ASP A 217 -9.11 16.23 -20.72
CA ASP A 217 -7.79 16.23 -21.31
C ASP A 217 -6.77 16.69 -20.27
N ILE A 218 -5.63 16.02 -20.23
CA ILE A 218 -4.50 16.39 -19.39
C ILE A 218 -3.23 16.43 -20.22
N THR A 219 -2.46 17.49 -20.06
CA THR A 219 -1.14 17.63 -20.67
C THR A 219 -0.12 17.64 -19.56
N LEU A 220 0.80 16.69 -19.60
CA LEU A 220 1.91 16.61 -18.65
C LEU A 220 3.19 16.97 -19.37
N GLU A 221 4.01 17.79 -18.71
CA GLU A 221 5.38 18.08 -19.13
C GLU A 221 6.27 16.82 -19.05
N MET A 222 7.53 16.97 -19.44
CA MET A 222 8.52 15.89 -19.34
C MET A 222 8.56 15.31 -17.93
N ARG A 223 8.32 14.01 -17.81
CA ARG A 223 8.30 13.26 -16.53
C ARG A 223 7.39 13.91 -15.47
N GLY A 224 6.34 14.61 -15.90
CA GLY A 224 5.40 15.28 -15.02
C GLY A 224 4.43 14.33 -14.35
N GLU A 225 3.87 14.79 -13.23
CA GLU A 225 2.74 14.20 -12.53
C GLU A 225 1.74 15.31 -12.21
N ASP A 226 0.45 15.05 -12.41
CA ASP A 226 -0.63 15.95 -12.04
C ASP A 226 -1.90 15.15 -11.71
N THR A 227 -2.88 15.79 -11.08
CA THR A 227 -4.11 15.14 -10.61
C THR A 227 -5.35 15.70 -11.29
N LEU A 228 -6.06 14.81 -12.01
CA LEU A 228 -7.36 15.10 -12.59
C LEU A 228 -8.46 14.79 -11.58
N ARG A 229 -9.35 15.76 -11.31
CA ARG A 229 -10.46 15.60 -10.36
C ARG A 229 -11.82 15.70 -11.04
N PHE A 230 -12.78 14.89 -10.61
CA PHE A 230 -14.19 15.07 -10.92
C PHE A 230 -15.05 14.82 -9.69
N LEU A 231 -16.26 15.38 -9.70
CA LEU A 231 -17.21 15.29 -8.60
C LEU A 231 -18.41 14.43 -9.01
N ALA A 232 -18.95 13.68 -8.05
CA ALA A 232 -20.21 12.96 -8.14
C ALA A 232 -21.08 13.30 -6.93
N ARG A 233 -22.38 13.48 -7.16
CA ARG A 233 -23.35 13.59 -6.07
C ARG A 233 -23.76 12.20 -5.63
N ILE A 234 -23.63 11.93 -4.34
CA ILE A 234 -23.90 10.65 -3.72
C ILE A 234 -25.08 10.83 -2.76
N PRO A 235 -26.22 10.17 -3.00
CA PRO A 235 -27.33 10.17 -2.05
C PRO A 235 -26.89 9.61 -0.69
N ALA A 236 -27.43 10.16 0.41
CA ALA A 236 -27.07 9.74 1.77
C ALA A 236 -27.26 8.23 2.00
N ASN A 237 -28.33 7.65 1.43
CA ASN A 237 -28.65 6.22 1.51
C ASN A 237 -27.80 5.33 0.59
N MET A 238 -26.87 5.91 -0.15
CA MET A 238 -25.89 5.20 -0.99
C MET A 238 -24.45 5.43 -0.52
N LEU A 239 -24.26 6.08 0.63
CA LEU A 239 -22.97 6.09 1.30
C LEU A 239 -22.65 4.69 1.83
N TRP A 240 -21.37 4.38 1.87
CA TRP A 240 -20.88 3.16 2.48
C TRP A 240 -20.99 3.26 4.00
N SER A 241 -21.51 2.19 4.63
CA SER A 241 -21.41 1.93 6.06
C SER A 241 -21.37 0.42 6.32
N PRO A 242 -21.04 -0.04 7.53
CA PRO A 242 -21.14 -1.44 7.91
C PRO A 242 -22.52 -2.07 7.65
N GLU A 243 -23.59 -1.29 7.81
CA GLU A 243 -24.97 -1.70 7.59
C GLU A 243 -25.37 -1.64 6.11
N LEU A 244 -24.80 -0.70 5.37
CA LEU A 244 -25.04 -0.47 3.95
C LEU A 244 -23.71 -0.41 3.20
N PRO A 245 -23.07 -1.57 2.89
CA PRO A 245 -21.75 -1.63 2.23
C PRO A 245 -21.83 -1.30 0.74
N THR A 246 -22.36 -0.11 0.43
CA THR A 246 -22.60 0.34 -0.94
C THR A 246 -21.28 0.56 -1.66
N GLN A 247 -21.08 -0.12 -2.78
CA GLN A 247 -19.91 0.01 -3.64
C GLN A 247 -20.30 0.47 -5.04
N TYR A 248 -19.57 1.47 -5.54
CA TYR A 248 -19.64 1.97 -6.90
C TYR A 248 -18.55 1.33 -7.76
N THR A 249 -18.78 1.25 -9.06
CA THR A 249 -17.77 0.80 -10.02
C THR A 249 -17.23 2.00 -10.77
N LEU A 250 -15.94 2.29 -10.62
CA LEU A 250 -15.24 3.28 -11.44
C LEU A 250 -14.57 2.59 -12.63
N ARG A 251 -15.01 2.94 -13.84
CA ARG A 251 -14.39 2.55 -15.11
C ARG A 251 -13.58 3.71 -15.66
N LEU A 252 -12.33 3.45 -16.01
CA LEU A 252 -11.40 4.44 -16.57
C LEU A 252 -10.89 3.96 -17.92
N LYS A 253 -10.74 4.91 -18.86
CA LYS A 253 -10.11 4.65 -20.16
C LYS A 253 -9.16 5.79 -20.49
N THR A 254 -7.91 5.47 -20.79
CA THR A 254 -6.92 6.44 -21.26
C THR A 254 -6.91 6.41 -22.78
N GLN A 255 -7.17 7.54 -23.42
CA GLN A 255 -7.07 7.73 -24.87
C GLN A 255 -5.87 8.62 -25.20
N HIS A 256 -5.00 8.15 -26.08
CA HIS A 256 -3.83 8.89 -26.57
C HIS A 256 -3.82 8.84 -28.10
N GLU A 257 -3.67 10.01 -28.75
CA GLU A 257 -3.69 10.13 -30.22
C GLU A 257 -4.90 9.41 -30.87
N GLY A 258 -6.08 9.54 -30.24
CA GLY A 258 -7.33 8.93 -30.70
C GLY A 258 -7.50 7.44 -30.38
N ARG A 259 -6.49 6.76 -29.82
CA ARG A 259 -6.53 5.33 -29.48
C ARG A 259 -6.66 5.10 -27.99
N TYR A 260 -7.50 4.16 -27.57
CA TYR A 260 -7.54 3.71 -26.18
C TYR A 260 -6.33 2.82 -25.90
N VAL A 261 -5.59 3.13 -24.83
CA VAL A 261 -4.29 2.51 -24.50
C VAL A 261 -4.26 1.84 -23.13
N GLU A 262 -5.29 2.04 -22.32
CA GLU A 262 -5.43 1.52 -20.96
C GLU A 262 -6.90 1.55 -20.55
N TYR A 263 -7.36 0.45 -19.95
CA TYR A 263 -8.66 0.31 -19.32
C TYR A 263 -8.45 -0.11 -17.87
N MET A 264 -9.22 0.44 -16.94
CA MET A 264 -9.21 0.03 -15.54
C MET A 264 -10.63 -0.03 -15.02
N GLU A 265 -10.87 -0.96 -14.11
CA GLU A 265 -12.09 -1.04 -13.33
C GLU A 265 -11.72 -1.24 -11.86
N LEU A 266 -12.34 -0.47 -10.97
CA LEU A 266 -12.13 -0.59 -9.53
C LEU A 266 -13.41 -0.28 -8.76
N ARG A 267 -13.56 -0.92 -7.61
CA ARG A 267 -14.65 -0.66 -6.66
C ARG A 267 -14.27 0.51 -5.74
N LEU A 268 -15.24 1.38 -5.46
CA LEU A 268 -15.11 2.52 -4.57
C LEU A 268 -16.30 2.56 -3.60
N GLY A 269 -16.04 2.80 -2.32
CA GLY A 269 -17.08 3.19 -1.37
C GLY A 269 -16.89 4.63 -0.93
N PHE A 270 -17.99 5.38 -0.82
CA PHE A 270 -17.96 6.77 -0.41
C PHE A 270 -18.54 6.90 0.99
N ARG A 271 -17.76 7.48 1.89
CA ARG A 271 -18.14 7.73 3.28
C ARG A 271 -17.30 8.85 3.86
N GLU A 272 -17.84 9.52 4.86
CA GLU A 272 -17.13 10.53 5.65
C GLU A 272 -16.79 9.95 7.02
N ILE A 273 -15.54 10.10 7.45
CA ILE A 273 -15.08 9.77 8.81
C ILE A 273 -14.72 11.07 9.50
N ASP A 274 -15.14 11.23 10.74
CA ASP A 274 -14.75 12.33 11.61
C ASP A 274 -14.55 11.81 13.04
N VAL A 275 -13.86 12.60 13.87
CA VAL A 275 -13.70 12.30 15.30
C VAL A 275 -14.09 13.53 16.10
N LYS A 276 -15.12 13.39 16.94
CA LYS A 276 -15.58 14.46 17.84
C LYS A 276 -15.68 13.91 19.26
N GLU A 277 -15.05 14.62 20.19
CA GLU A 277 -15.09 14.29 21.64
C GLU A 277 -14.73 12.82 21.93
N GLY A 278 -13.73 12.29 21.23
CA GLY A 278 -13.26 10.91 21.40
C GLY A 278 -14.14 9.83 20.74
N ARG A 279 -15.21 10.20 20.04
CA ARG A 279 -16.09 9.28 19.31
C ARG A 279 -15.80 9.36 17.82
N LEU A 280 -15.71 8.19 17.19
CA LEU A 280 -15.65 8.11 15.73
C LEU A 280 -17.06 8.29 15.16
N LEU A 281 -17.18 9.17 14.17
CA LEU A 281 -18.40 9.41 13.43
C LEU A 281 -18.23 8.86 12.03
N LEU A 282 -19.18 8.03 11.62
CA LEU A 282 -19.31 7.55 10.25
C LEU A 282 -20.53 8.21 9.63
N ASN A 283 -20.32 8.93 8.54
CA ASN A 283 -21.36 9.70 7.84
C ASN A 283 -22.12 10.65 8.78
N GLY A 284 -21.40 11.28 9.71
CA GLY A 284 -21.96 12.21 10.71
C GLY A 284 -22.68 11.54 11.89
N GLN A 285 -22.78 10.21 11.94
CA GLN A 285 -23.40 9.47 13.04
C GLN A 285 -22.34 8.78 13.91
N PRO A 286 -22.45 8.80 15.25
CA PRO A 286 -21.54 8.06 16.12
C PRO A 286 -21.56 6.57 15.81
N ALA A 287 -20.37 5.97 15.63
CA ALA A 287 -20.21 4.54 15.40
C ALA A 287 -19.80 3.84 16.70
N THR A 288 -20.57 2.84 17.13
CA THR A 288 -20.15 1.92 18.20
C THR A 288 -19.26 0.84 17.59
N LEU A 289 -17.99 0.80 17.99
CA LEU A 289 -16.98 -0.08 17.41
C LEU A 289 -16.68 -1.23 18.35
N ARG A 290 -17.17 -2.43 18.03
CA ARG A 290 -16.85 -3.66 18.78
C ARG A 290 -15.69 -4.37 18.09
N VAL A 291 -14.52 -4.31 18.71
CA VAL A 291 -13.24 -4.62 18.03
C VAL A 291 -12.78 -6.05 18.30
N ARG A 292 -12.26 -6.71 17.25
CA ARG A 292 -11.48 -7.96 17.36
C ARG A 292 -10.14 -7.80 16.66
N GLU A 293 -9.05 -8.22 17.32
CA GLU A 293 -7.73 -8.31 16.69
C GLU A 293 -7.61 -9.58 15.83
N VAL A 294 -7.13 -9.43 14.59
CA VAL A 294 -6.98 -10.53 13.61
C VAL A 294 -5.73 -10.35 12.75
N PRO A 295 -5.08 -11.42 12.26
CA PRO A 295 -4.05 -11.29 11.24
C PRO A 295 -4.66 -10.84 9.90
N GLY A 296 -3.93 -10.06 9.10
CA GLY A 296 -4.35 -9.65 7.75
C GLY A 296 -4.48 -10.80 6.73
N THR A 297 -4.15 -12.02 7.14
CA THR A 297 -4.23 -13.26 6.36
C THR A 297 -5.33 -14.21 6.85
N ILE A 298 -6.22 -13.75 7.73
CA ILE A 298 -7.37 -14.52 8.22
C ILE A 298 -8.30 -14.94 7.06
N SER A 299 -8.94 -16.10 7.18
CA SER A 299 -9.86 -16.59 6.14
C SER A 299 -11.19 -15.84 6.15
N GLU A 300 -11.85 -15.72 4.99
CA GLU A 300 -13.18 -15.12 4.86
C GLU A 300 -14.24 -15.79 5.74
N ASN A 301 -14.14 -17.12 5.93
CA ASN A 301 -15.04 -17.88 6.80
C ASN A 301 -14.90 -17.48 8.26
N ASP A 302 -13.66 -17.28 8.73
CA ASP A 302 -13.42 -16.85 10.11
C ASP A 302 -13.90 -15.40 10.33
N ILE A 303 -13.73 -14.54 9.32
CA ILE A 303 -14.29 -13.17 9.35
C ILE A 303 -15.82 -13.21 9.47
N ALA A 304 -16.49 -14.06 8.68
CA ALA A 304 -17.94 -14.23 8.75
C ALA A 304 -18.38 -14.71 10.15
N ALA A 305 -17.67 -15.66 10.74
CA ALA A 305 -17.96 -16.13 12.10
C ALA A 305 -17.78 -15.04 13.17
N LEU A 306 -16.77 -14.16 13.02
CA LEU A 306 -16.59 -13.02 13.92
C LEU A 306 -17.74 -12.01 13.80
N ARG A 307 -18.24 -11.79 12.58
CA ARG A 307 -19.42 -10.95 12.34
C ARG A 307 -20.67 -11.52 13.02
N GLU A 308 -20.90 -12.83 12.95
CA GLU A 308 -22.01 -13.51 13.64
C GLU A 308 -21.92 -13.38 15.16
N GLN A 309 -20.71 -13.35 15.71
CA GLN A 309 -20.48 -13.07 17.14
C GLN A 309 -20.76 -11.60 17.52
N GLY A 310 -21.05 -10.74 16.54
CA GLY A 310 -21.39 -9.33 16.68
C GLY A 310 -20.18 -8.39 16.68
N TYR A 311 -19.01 -8.83 16.21
CA TYR A 311 -17.89 -7.91 15.94
C TYR A 311 -18.16 -7.17 14.63
N ASN A 312 -18.02 -5.85 14.65
CA ASN A 312 -18.18 -5.02 13.44
C ASN A 312 -16.87 -4.34 13.01
N THR A 313 -15.81 -4.48 13.80
CA THR A 313 -14.51 -3.84 13.55
C THR A 313 -13.38 -4.85 13.76
N LEU A 314 -12.49 -4.94 12.77
CA LEU A 314 -11.30 -5.77 12.80
C LEU A 314 -10.06 -4.88 12.93
N LYS A 315 -9.29 -5.05 13.99
CA LYS A 315 -7.98 -4.42 14.14
C LYS A 315 -6.91 -5.39 13.65
N LEU A 316 -6.10 -4.97 12.70
CA LEU A 316 -5.07 -5.83 12.16
C LEU A 316 -3.93 -6.01 13.17
N LEU A 317 -3.44 -7.25 13.28
CA LEU A 317 -2.15 -7.55 13.88
C LEU A 317 -1.03 -7.07 12.94
N PRO A 318 0.16 -6.76 13.47
CA PRO A 318 1.27 -6.30 12.64
C PRO A 318 1.70 -7.39 11.66
N GLY A 319 1.90 -7.00 10.40
CA GLY A 319 2.28 -7.91 9.34
C GLY A 319 1.65 -7.52 7.99
N PRO A 320 1.72 -8.44 7.02
CA PRO A 320 1.20 -8.22 5.68
C PRO A 320 -0.33 -8.20 5.63
N VAL A 321 -0.87 -7.42 4.71
CA VAL A 321 -2.31 -7.28 4.47
C VAL A 321 -2.59 -7.60 3.01
N ASN A 322 -3.45 -8.60 2.77
CA ASN A 322 -3.84 -8.97 1.41
C ASN A 322 -4.97 -8.05 0.91
N GLU A 323 -4.93 -7.63 -0.36
CA GLU A 323 -6.00 -6.82 -0.98
C GLU A 323 -7.37 -7.51 -0.86
N SER A 324 -7.40 -8.84 -1.06
CA SER A 324 -8.64 -9.63 -0.96
C SER A 324 -9.31 -9.56 0.42
N PHE A 325 -8.53 -9.40 1.50
CA PHE A 325 -9.07 -9.21 2.85
C PHE A 325 -9.82 -7.88 2.94
N LEU A 326 -9.25 -6.81 2.37
CA LEU A 326 -9.85 -5.49 2.40
C LEU A 326 -11.07 -5.41 1.49
N ASP A 327 -11.00 -6.00 0.29
CA ASP A 327 -12.14 -6.13 -0.63
C ASP A 327 -13.31 -6.88 0.02
N PHE A 328 -13.02 -7.97 0.74
CA PHE A 328 -14.03 -8.71 1.48
C PHE A 328 -14.66 -7.85 2.58
N CYS A 329 -13.86 -7.13 3.38
CA CYS A 329 -14.38 -6.24 4.41
C CYS A 329 -15.22 -5.09 3.84
N ASP A 330 -14.80 -4.53 2.69
CA ASP A 330 -15.55 -3.49 1.99
C ASP A 330 -16.94 -3.98 1.56
N GLY A 331 -17.02 -5.20 1.00
CA GLY A 331 -18.27 -5.79 0.53
C GLY A 331 -19.17 -6.34 1.64
N GLN A 332 -18.58 -6.81 2.75
CA GLN A 332 -19.34 -7.31 3.90
C GLN A 332 -19.80 -6.20 4.86
N GLY A 333 -19.23 -5.00 4.76
CA GLY A 333 -19.53 -3.93 5.72
C GLY A 333 -18.89 -4.20 7.07
N LEU A 334 -17.59 -4.49 7.09
CA LEU A 334 -16.79 -4.56 8.31
C LEU A 334 -15.80 -3.41 8.34
N CYS A 335 -15.69 -2.74 9.49
CA CYS A 335 -14.68 -1.72 9.71
C CYS A 335 -13.31 -2.36 9.92
N VAL A 336 -12.26 -1.70 9.46
CA VAL A 336 -10.87 -2.14 9.59
C VAL A 336 -10.03 -1.02 10.20
N ILE A 337 -9.17 -1.39 11.16
CA ILE A 337 -8.09 -0.56 11.66
C ILE A 337 -6.79 -1.13 11.08
N ALA A 338 -6.22 -0.44 10.09
CA ALA A 338 -4.98 -0.85 9.46
C ALA A 338 -3.80 -0.64 10.43
N GLN A 339 -2.92 -1.62 10.56
CA GLN A 339 -1.82 -1.62 11.52
C GLN A 339 -0.49 -1.54 10.77
N ALA A 340 0.30 -0.49 11.03
CA ALA A 340 1.68 -0.46 10.57
C ALA A 340 2.45 -1.65 11.18
N PRO A 341 3.32 -2.32 10.41
CA PRO A 341 4.03 -3.53 10.83
C PRO A 341 5.18 -3.19 11.80
N ILE A 342 4.82 -2.71 12.99
CA ILE A 342 5.73 -2.28 14.05
C ILE A 342 5.29 -2.89 15.38
N ASP A 343 6.15 -3.77 15.90
CA ASP A 343 6.07 -4.39 17.22
C ASP A 343 7.47 -4.56 17.77
N THR A 344 7.77 -3.89 18.87
CA THR A 344 9.10 -3.86 19.48
C THR A 344 9.11 -4.50 20.86
N SER A 345 8.11 -5.33 21.17
CA SER A 345 7.90 -5.93 22.48
C SER A 345 9.12 -6.70 23.01
N ARG A 346 9.92 -7.32 22.12
CA ARG A 346 11.16 -8.02 22.50
C ARG A 346 12.30 -7.10 22.94
N SER A 347 12.22 -5.80 22.64
CA SER A 347 13.20 -4.79 23.04
C SER A 347 12.93 -4.20 24.43
N GLY A 348 11.81 -4.57 25.08
CA GLY A 348 11.36 -3.99 26.35
C GLY A 348 10.96 -2.52 26.25
N ASP A 349 10.66 -1.87 27.38
CA ASP A 349 10.05 -0.52 27.38
C ASP A 349 11.03 0.63 27.63
N SER A 350 12.33 0.34 27.74
CA SER A 350 13.32 1.36 28.09
C SER A 350 13.45 2.40 26.98
N ARG A 351 13.18 3.67 27.29
CA ARG A 351 13.36 4.80 26.36
C ARG A 351 14.76 5.43 26.43
N GLN A 352 15.68 4.82 27.17
CA GLN A 352 17.07 5.29 27.28
C GLN A 352 17.87 4.92 26.02
N LYS A 353 19.05 5.52 25.86
CA LYS A 353 19.97 5.18 24.76
C LYS A 353 20.31 3.68 24.78
N GLY A 354 20.11 3.00 23.64
CA GLY A 354 20.30 1.54 23.53
C GLY A 354 19.14 0.71 24.09
N GLY A 355 18.03 1.34 24.45
CA GLY A 355 16.77 0.67 24.81
C GLY A 355 15.91 0.36 23.58
N ASN A 356 14.61 0.57 23.71
CA ASN A 356 13.62 0.30 22.67
C ASN A 356 13.82 1.20 21.43
N PRO A 357 13.76 0.64 20.21
CA PRO A 357 13.97 1.40 18.98
C PRO A 357 12.91 2.48 18.72
N SER A 358 11.75 2.45 19.39
CA SER A 358 10.72 3.50 19.28
C SER A 358 11.22 4.89 19.73
N ASN A 359 12.27 4.94 20.58
CA ASN A 359 12.89 6.19 21.02
C ASN A 359 14.34 6.36 20.54
N ASP A 360 14.77 5.61 19.51
CA ASP A 360 16.10 5.73 18.91
C ASP A 360 16.03 6.37 17.51
N PRO A 361 16.52 7.61 17.32
CA PRO A 361 16.43 8.33 16.05
C PRO A 361 17.00 7.59 14.84
N ALA A 362 17.89 6.61 15.02
CA ALA A 362 18.41 5.80 13.92
C ALA A 362 17.31 5.02 13.17
N TRP A 363 16.18 4.75 13.84
CA TRP A 363 15.03 4.02 13.27
C TRP A 363 13.92 4.93 12.75
N GLN A 364 14.07 6.26 12.82
CA GLN A 364 13.00 7.20 12.48
C GLN A 364 12.45 6.95 11.06
N GLN A 365 13.33 6.79 10.08
CA GLN A 365 12.93 6.56 8.70
C GLN A 365 12.18 5.24 8.53
N ALA A 366 12.57 4.19 9.28
CA ALA A 366 11.92 2.89 9.23
C ALA A 366 10.48 2.92 9.76
N TYR A 367 10.22 3.74 10.79
CA TYR A 367 8.88 3.94 11.33
C TYR A 367 8.00 4.75 10.38
N ILE A 368 8.51 5.89 9.89
CA ILE A 368 7.78 6.75 8.95
C ILE A 368 7.41 5.95 7.70
N GLU A 369 8.37 5.22 7.12
CA GLU A 369 8.13 4.43 5.92
C GLU A 369 7.04 3.37 6.12
N ARG A 370 7.06 2.62 7.24
CA ARG A 370 6.06 1.58 7.53
C ARG A 370 4.66 2.17 7.73
N ALA A 371 4.57 3.33 8.40
CA ALA A 371 3.31 4.04 8.57
C ALA A 371 2.77 4.55 7.23
N GLU A 372 3.62 5.15 6.40
CA GLU A 372 3.25 5.60 5.06
C GLU A 372 2.84 4.44 4.16
N ASN A 373 3.60 3.34 4.13
CA ASN A 373 3.28 2.17 3.34
C ASN A 373 1.89 1.61 3.72
N SER A 374 1.65 1.37 5.01
CA SER A 374 0.36 0.89 5.52
C SER A 374 -0.79 1.83 5.13
N TYR A 375 -0.58 3.15 5.21
CA TYR A 375 -1.56 4.14 4.76
C TYR A 375 -1.80 4.07 3.26
N HIS A 376 -0.75 4.18 2.45
CA HIS A 376 -0.86 4.33 1.01
C HIS A 376 -1.44 3.10 0.32
N THR A 377 -1.19 1.91 0.84
CA THR A 377 -1.67 0.65 0.28
C THR A 377 -3.12 0.34 0.69
N THR A 378 -3.60 0.89 1.81
CA THR A 378 -4.95 0.56 2.33
C THR A 378 -5.95 1.72 2.28
N LYS A 379 -5.50 2.98 2.10
CA LYS A 379 -6.32 4.21 2.19
C LYS A 379 -7.56 4.25 1.29
N ARG A 380 -7.57 3.51 0.18
CA ARG A 380 -8.65 3.50 -0.81
C ARG A 380 -9.87 2.70 -0.34
N HIS A 381 -9.67 1.74 0.55
CA HIS A 381 -10.73 0.87 1.04
C HIS A 381 -11.66 1.64 1.99
N PRO A 382 -12.97 1.71 1.71
CA PRO A 382 -13.94 2.32 2.60
C PRO A 382 -13.99 1.63 3.97
N SER A 383 -13.73 0.32 4.05
CA SER A 383 -13.66 -0.41 5.33
C SER A 383 -12.61 0.15 6.29
N VAL A 384 -11.49 0.70 5.79
CA VAL A 384 -10.40 1.22 6.62
C VAL A 384 -10.81 2.55 7.25
N ILE A 385 -11.19 2.52 8.53
CA ILE A 385 -11.69 3.69 9.28
C ILE A 385 -10.64 4.36 10.14
N ALA A 386 -9.52 3.70 10.43
CA ALA A 386 -8.44 4.21 11.27
C ALA A 386 -7.09 3.55 10.92
N PHE A 387 -6.00 4.19 11.32
CA PHE A 387 -4.64 3.67 11.14
C PHE A 387 -3.90 3.62 12.47
N SER A 388 -3.36 2.47 12.83
CA SER A 388 -2.57 2.26 14.04
C SER A 388 -1.08 2.27 13.71
N LEU A 389 -0.32 3.14 14.37
CA LEU A 389 1.08 3.41 14.04
C LEU A 389 2.06 2.35 14.57
N ALA A 390 1.69 1.65 15.64
CA ALA A 390 2.46 0.55 16.22
C ALA A 390 1.58 -0.23 17.19
N THR A 391 2.09 -1.36 17.68
CA THR A 391 1.49 -2.12 18.77
C THR A 391 2.60 -2.64 19.68
N ARG A 392 2.30 -2.88 20.96
CA ARG A 392 3.19 -3.48 21.95
C ARG A 392 4.63 -2.95 21.86
N SER A 393 4.74 -1.63 21.82
CA SER A 393 6.01 -0.93 21.65
C SER A 393 6.18 0.10 22.77
N ALA A 394 7.40 0.54 23.03
CA ALA A 394 7.59 1.75 23.84
C ALA A 394 7.06 2.97 23.05
N ASN A 395 6.81 4.09 23.73
CA ASN A 395 6.60 5.37 23.04
C ASN A 395 7.96 6.07 22.79
N GLY A 396 8.01 7.04 21.88
CA GLY A 396 9.25 7.77 21.61
C GLY A 396 9.25 8.61 20.34
N ILE A 397 10.41 9.23 20.07
CA ILE A 397 10.60 10.19 18.97
C ILE A 397 10.14 9.63 17.62
N ASN A 398 10.35 8.35 17.34
CA ASN A 398 9.99 7.79 16.03
C ASN A 398 8.47 7.71 15.84
N LEU A 399 7.71 7.46 16.91
CA LEU A 399 6.24 7.46 16.87
C LEU A 399 5.67 8.88 16.87
N TYR A 400 6.34 9.83 17.52
CA TYR A 400 5.99 11.26 17.44
C TYR A 400 6.13 11.78 16.02
N GLU A 401 7.28 11.54 15.39
CA GLU A 401 7.56 11.96 14.01
C GLU A 401 6.67 11.23 13.00
N SER A 402 6.40 9.94 13.21
CA SER A 402 5.45 9.20 12.38
C SER A 402 4.05 9.79 12.48
N TYR A 403 3.55 10.06 13.68
CA TYR A 403 2.23 10.69 13.87
C TYR A 403 2.17 12.05 13.16
N LEU A 404 3.15 12.94 13.41
CA LEU A 404 3.20 14.25 12.76
C LEU A 404 3.25 14.13 11.24
N ASN A 405 4.02 13.18 10.70
CA ASN A 405 4.10 12.92 9.28
C ASN A 405 2.74 12.49 8.72
N MET A 406 2.08 11.54 9.38
CA MET A 406 0.75 11.08 8.97
C MET A 406 -0.30 12.20 8.99
N LYS A 407 -0.26 13.10 9.98
CA LYS A 407 -1.19 14.25 10.03
C LYS A 407 -0.99 15.24 8.86
N ARG A 408 0.19 15.28 8.22
CA ARG A 408 0.43 16.13 7.03
C ARG A 408 -0.38 15.70 5.81
N PHE A 409 -0.84 14.45 5.75
CA PHE A 409 -1.72 14.00 4.66
C PHE A 409 -3.10 14.63 4.72
N GLY A 410 -3.50 15.20 5.87
CA GLY A 410 -4.81 15.85 6.02
C GLY A 410 -5.99 14.87 5.91
N ASP A 411 -5.74 13.57 6.15
CA ASP A 411 -6.78 12.55 6.23
C ASP A 411 -7.61 12.77 7.51
N GLN A 412 -8.92 12.59 7.42
CA GLN A 412 -9.82 12.75 8.56
C GLN A 412 -9.91 11.49 9.41
N ARG A 413 -9.47 10.34 8.87
CA ARG A 413 -9.37 9.12 9.67
C ARG A 413 -8.32 9.29 10.76
N PRO A 414 -8.60 8.81 11.98
CA PRO A 414 -7.67 8.92 13.09
C PRO A 414 -6.42 8.08 12.87
N PHE A 415 -5.28 8.66 13.25
CA PHE A 415 -4.02 7.96 13.44
C PHE A 415 -3.86 7.69 14.94
N ILE A 416 -3.90 6.42 15.32
CA ILE A 416 -3.91 5.98 16.71
C ILE A 416 -2.63 5.25 17.08
N TYR A 417 -2.31 5.26 18.36
CA TYR A 417 -1.35 4.37 18.95
C TYR A 417 -1.86 3.95 20.34
N PRO A 418 -2.39 2.72 20.49
CA PRO A 418 -3.02 2.30 21.75
C PRO A 418 -2.11 2.40 22.97
N ASP A 419 -0.81 2.18 22.78
CA ASP A 419 0.19 2.20 23.85
C ASP A 419 0.84 3.60 24.04
N ALA A 420 0.24 4.66 23.49
CA ALA A 420 0.73 6.03 23.66
C ALA A 420 0.68 6.53 25.11
N GLY A 421 -0.09 5.87 25.99
CA GLY A 421 -0.17 6.24 27.41
C GLY A 421 -0.80 7.61 27.66
N GLY A 422 -1.66 8.09 26.75
CA GLY A 422 -2.29 9.41 26.83
C GLY A 422 -1.44 10.56 26.30
N GLU A 423 -0.29 10.27 25.70
CA GLU A 423 0.51 11.27 24.99
C GLU A 423 -0.17 11.74 23.68
N TRP A 424 0.28 12.88 23.16
CA TRP A 424 -0.37 13.61 22.06
C TRP A 424 -0.23 12.95 20.68
N ASN A 425 0.62 11.92 20.55
CA ASN A 425 0.88 11.22 19.29
C ASN A 425 -0.11 10.09 18.97
N SER A 426 -1.33 10.21 19.48
CA SER A 426 -2.46 9.36 19.15
C SER A 426 -3.73 10.20 19.14
N ASP A 427 -4.49 10.12 18.06
CA ASP A 427 -5.85 10.63 18.07
C ASP A 427 -6.67 9.82 19.09
N GLN A 428 -7.47 10.52 19.91
CA GLN A 428 -8.29 9.87 20.93
C GLN A 428 -9.55 9.31 20.30
N VAL A 429 -9.70 7.99 20.33
CA VAL A 429 -10.90 7.28 19.85
C VAL A 429 -11.22 6.17 20.82
N VAL A 430 -12.47 6.10 21.26
CA VAL A 430 -12.97 5.03 22.12
C VAL A 430 -13.39 3.83 21.27
N PHE A 431 -12.85 2.67 21.60
CA PHE A 431 -13.22 1.38 21.05
C PHE A 431 -13.85 0.53 22.17
N GLU A 432 -14.92 -0.22 21.88
CA GLU A 432 -15.65 -1.07 22.84
C GLU A 432 -15.24 -2.55 22.78
#